data_AF-F7SXT8-F1
#
_entry.id   AF-F7SXT8-F1
#
_cell.length_a   1.000
_cell.length_b   1.000
_cell.length_c   1.000
_cell.angle_alpha   90.00
_cell.angle_beta   90.00
_cell.angle_gamma   90.00
#
_symmetry.space_group_name_H-M   'P 1'
#
loop_
_entity.id
_entity.type
_entity.pdbx_description
1 polymer ?
#
loop_
_entity_poly.entity_id
_entity_poly.type
_entity_poly.pdbx_seq_one_letter_code
_entity_poly.pdbx_strand_id
1 'polypeptide(L)'
;MTAFISYIDDHLSAATMEDSLKKMLLAFQSTGAEGEHTDMPNSGGFFGGNMFNGTEYAYTSKTVANYAFVAEGDIHYFFPPFSGHAGDGPTAHTVWGELDSITLGAGVDKAGHVVDPLITFTFDAPIFGDVSEGRGNSVHDIVWGLMNGHVDGGAQDKLGTVSQGGLLAALEHNGLHTDYSIADLVAHNFATETDLALAA
;
A
#
# COMPACT_ATOMS: atom_id res chain seq x y z
N MET A 1 -5.09 -0.51 -16.82
CA MET A 1 -4.96 -0.60 -15.36
C MET A 1 -5.53 0.67 -14.78
N THR A 2 -6.50 0.53 -13.91
CA THR A 2 -7.18 1.59 -13.17
C THR A 2 -7.30 1.19 -11.71
N ALA A 3 -7.06 2.14 -10.82
CA ALA A 3 -7.28 2.01 -9.39
C ALA A 3 -8.67 2.57 -9.03
N PHE A 4 -9.33 1.97 -8.07
CA PHE A 4 -10.60 2.44 -7.53
C PHE A 4 -10.71 2.16 -6.03
N ILE A 5 -11.54 2.94 -5.35
CA ILE A 5 -11.87 2.74 -3.93
C ILE A 5 -12.93 1.65 -3.83
N SER A 6 -12.57 0.50 -3.28
CA SER A 6 -13.47 -0.65 -3.08
C SER A 6 -14.08 -0.69 -1.69
N TYR A 7 -13.51 0.03 -0.72
CA TYR A 7 -14.04 0.22 0.62
C TYR A 7 -13.61 1.57 1.19
N ILE A 8 -14.49 2.20 1.98
CA ILE A 8 -14.22 3.44 2.70
C ILE A 8 -15.09 3.50 3.97
N ASP A 9 -14.48 3.89 5.09
CA ASP A 9 -15.15 4.28 6.33
C ASP A 9 -14.34 5.38 7.02
N ASP A 10 -14.88 6.60 7.07
CA ASP A 10 -14.16 7.80 7.47
C ASP A 10 -14.02 7.97 8.99
N HIS A 11 -14.48 7.02 9.81
CA HIS A 11 -14.45 7.15 11.28
C HIS A 11 -13.03 7.21 11.88
N LEU A 12 -12.01 6.70 11.18
CA LEU A 12 -10.59 6.85 11.54
C LEU A 12 -9.94 8.12 10.98
N SER A 13 -10.62 8.81 10.06
CA SER A 13 -10.08 9.93 9.31
C SER A 13 -10.39 11.26 9.99
N ALA A 14 -9.40 12.16 9.96
CA ALA A 14 -9.63 13.58 10.26
C ALA A 14 -10.16 14.37 9.04
N ALA A 15 -10.10 13.78 7.84
CA ALA A 15 -10.68 14.29 6.60
C ALA A 15 -12.11 13.76 6.40
N THR A 16 -12.97 14.53 5.74
CA THR A 16 -14.36 14.15 5.45
C THR A 16 -14.50 13.60 4.02
N MET A 17 -15.64 13.00 3.69
CA MET A 17 -15.94 12.52 2.33
C MET A 17 -15.92 13.62 1.25
N GLU A 18 -16.12 14.89 1.63
CA GLU A 18 -16.05 16.06 0.73
C GLU A 18 -14.61 16.55 0.53
N ASP A 19 -13.68 16.15 1.38
CA ASP A 19 -12.27 16.44 1.20
C ASP A 19 -11.67 15.60 0.07
N SER A 20 -10.60 16.11 -0.53
CA SER A 20 -9.85 15.36 -1.54
C SER A 20 -9.26 14.06 -0.96
N LEU A 21 -9.20 13.00 -1.75
CA LEU A 21 -8.54 11.75 -1.36
C LEU A 21 -7.10 11.98 -0.86
N LYS A 22 -6.36 12.85 -1.53
CA LYS A 22 -5.01 13.27 -1.14
C LYS A 22 -4.95 13.80 0.29
N LYS A 23 -5.93 14.61 0.71
CA LYS A 23 -5.99 15.15 2.07
C LYS A 23 -6.22 14.05 3.10
N MET A 24 -7.08 13.08 2.81
CA MET A 24 -7.27 11.92 3.70
C MET A 24 -6.00 11.08 3.82
N LEU A 25 -5.34 10.78 2.69
CA LEU A 25 -4.10 10.01 2.69
C LEU A 25 -2.97 10.72 3.46
N LEU A 26 -2.83 12.03 3.29
CA LEU A 26 -1.85 12.83 4.06
C LEU A 26 -2.21 12.91 5.55
N ALA A 27 -3.50 12.92 5.90
CA ALA A 27 -3.93 12.84 7.29
C ALA A 27 -3.57 11.47 7.91
N PHE A 28 -3.74 10.38 7.16
CA PHE A 28 -3.31 9.04 7.57
C PHE A 28 -1.78 8.95 7.74
N GLN A 29 -1.00 9.54 6.83
CA GLN A 29 0.46 9.66 7.00
C GLN A 29 0.85 10.47 8.24
N SER A 30 0.07 11.48 8.62
CA SER A 30 0.37 12.28 9.83
C SER A 30 0.26 11.50 11.14
N THR A 31 -0.45 10.36 11.13
CA THR A 31 -0.48 9.38 12.21
C THR A 31 0.48 8.21 11.98
N GLY A 32 1.26 8.24 10.90
CA GLY A 32 2.33 7.30 10.63
C GLY A 32 3.57 7.56 11.49
N ALA A 33 4.39 6.53 11.64
CA ALA A 33 5.64 6.60 12.37
C ALA A 33 6.83 6.62 11.39
N GLU A 34 7.32 7.82 11.08
CA GLU A 34 8.47 8.00 10.18
C GLU A 34 9.68 7.20 10.67
N GLY A 35 10.25 6.38 9.78
CA GLY A 35 11.43 5.57 10.08
C GLY A 35 11.20 4.43 11.06
N GLU A 36 9.95 4.11 11.46
CA GLU A 36 9.71 3.06 12.46
C GLU A 36 10.28 1.71 12.03
N HIS A 37 10.17 1.34 10.76
CA HIS A 37 10.77 0.11 10.26
C HIS A 37 12.31 0.11 10.36
N THR A 38 12.96 1.26 10.20
CA THR A 38 14.42 1.37 10.25
C THR A 38 14.95 1.48 11.68
N ASP A 39 14.25 2.22 12.53
CA ASP A 39 14.72 2.59 13.87
C ASP A 39 14.22 1.61 14.95
N MET A 40 13.15 0.87 14.65
CA MET A 40 12.61 -0.19 15.50
C MET A 40 12.54 -1.52 14.74
N PRO A 41 12.64 -2.68 15.42
CA PRO A 41 12.48 -3.98 14.78
C PRO A 41 10.99 -4.26 14.50
N ASN A 42 10.40 -3.51 13.57
CA ASN A 42 9.07 -3.76 13.06
C ASN A 42 9.14 -4.15 11.58
N SER A 43 9.15 -5.44 11.31
CA SER A 43 9.30 -6.00 9.96
C SER A 43 7.98 -6.25 9.24
N GLY A 44 6.83 -5.97 9.87
CA GLY A 44 5.55 -6.53 9.43
C GLY A 44 5.60 -8.06 9.40
N GLY A 45 4.70 -8.66 8.61
CA GLY A 45 4.65 -10.10 8.39
C GLY A 45 3.93 -10.48 7.10
N PHE A 46 4.35 -11.61 6.52
CA PHE A 46 3.70 -12.24 5.39
C PHE A 46 2.65 -13.26 5.83
N PHE A 47 1.55 -13.35 5.08
CA PHE A 47 0.46 -14.31 5.27
C PHE A 47 0.16 -15.05 3.96
N GLY A 48 -0.39 -16.25 4.06
CA GLY A 48 -0.64 -17.11 2.88
C GLY A 48 0.60 -17.73 2.22
N GLY A 49 1.80 -17.50 2.76
CA GLY A 49 3.06 -18.04 2.24
C GLY A 49 4.06 -18.42 3.33
N ASN A 50 5.28 -17.87 3.26
CA ASN A 50 6.36 -18.09 4.22
C ASN A 50 6.93 -16.75 4.74
N MET A 51 8.08 -16.77 5.42
CA MET A 51 8.70 -15.58 6.00
C MET A 51 9.10 -14.48 4.99
N PHE A 52 9.19 -14.81 3.69
CA PHE A 52 9.67 -13.93 2.64
C PHE A 52 8.72 -13.81 1.44
N ASN A 53 7.55 -14.43 1.48
CA ASN A 53 6.51 -14.25 0.47
C ASN A 53 5.15 -14.63 1.00
N GLY A 54 4.11 -14.15 0.33
CA GLY A 54 2.75 -14.47 0.69
C GLY A 54 1.74 -13.79 -0.22
N THR A 55 0.48 -14.18 -0.05
CA THR A 55 -0.63 -13.50 -0.71
C THR A 55 -0.92 -12.15 -0.08
N GLU A 56 -0.38 -11.91 1.12
CA GLU A 56 -0.55 -10.67 1.85
C GLU A 56 0.76 -10.31 2.56
N TYR A 57 1.05 -9.02 2.61
CA TYR A 57 2.02 -8.42 3.52
C TYR A 57 1.30 -7.42 4.41
N ALA A 58 1.36 -7.64 5.72
CA ALA A 58 0.68 -6.81 6.70
C ALA A 58 1.66 -6.11 7.64
N TYR A 59 1.32 -4.88 8.00
CA TYR A 59 2.10 -4.05 8.90
C TYR A 59 1.16 -3.33 9.87
N THR A 60 1.50 -3.34 11.15
CA THR A 60 0.89 -2.48 12.16
C THR A 60 1.98 -1.71 12.86
N SER A 61 1.79 -0.41 13.06
CA SER A 61 2.70 0.39 13.87
C SER A 61 2.72 -0.13 15.30
N LYS A 62 3.90 -0.08 15.93
CA LYS A 62 4.13 -0.40 17.35
C LYS A 62 4.21 0.86 18.20
N THR A 63 4.34 2.03 17.58
CA THR A 63 4.60 3.31 18.24
C THR A 63 3.46 4.30 18.10
N VAL A 64 2.64 4.18 17.05
CA VAL A 64 1.48 5.04 16.83
C VAL A 64 0.21 4.20 16.71
N ALA A 65 -0.84 4.65 17.38
CA ALA A 65 -2.16 4.04 17.24
C ALA A 65 -2.75 4.39 15.87
N ASN A 66 -3.62 3.53 15.36
CA ASN A 66 -4.38 3.78 14.13
C ASN A 66 -3.53 3.92 12.86
N TYR A 67 -2.37 3.24 12.82
CA TYR A 67 -1.57 3.10 11.61
C TYR A 67 -1.26 1.64 11.34
N ALA A 68 -1.92 1.09 10.34
CA ALA A 68 -1.70 -0.25 9.81
C ALA A 68 -2.04 -0.28 8.33
N PHE A 69 -1.44 -1.21 7.61
CA PHE A 69 -1.84 -1.53 6.25
C PHE A 69 -1.68 -3.02 5.94
N VAL A 70 -2.42 -3.48 4.96
CA VAL A 70 -2.29 -4.81 4.34
C VAL A 70 -2.22 -4.62 2.84
N ALA A 71 -1.16 -5.13 2.23
CA ALA A 71 -0.96 -5.21 0.80
C ALA A 71 -1.27 -6.65 0.34
N GLU A 72 -2.24 -6.82 -0.54
CA GLU A 72 -2.68 -8.12 -1.05
C GLU A 72 -2.23 -8.31 -2.50
N GLY A 73 -1.84 -9.53 -2.86
CA GLY A 73 -1.42 -9.92 -4.22
C GLY A 73 -0.54 -11.16 -4.22
N ASP A 74 0.55 -11.16 -4.98
CA ASP A 74 1.66 -12.13 -4.87
C ASP A 74 2.94 -11.38 -4.51
N ILE A 75 3.17 -11.20 -3.22
CA ILE A 75 4.21 -10.30 -2.69
C ILE A 75 5.41 -11.12 -2.23
N HIS A 76 6.60 -10.70 -2.65
CA HIS A 76 7.87 -11.34 -2.34
C HIS A 76 8.86 -10.35 -1.74
N TYR A 77 9.75 -10.83 -0.88
CA TYR A 77 10.84 -10.06 -0.30
C TYR A 77 12.20 -10.73 -0.54
N PHE A 78 13.07 -10.06 -1.28
CA PHE A 78 14.42 -10.52 -1.53
C PHE A 78 15.36 -10.13 -0.39
N PHE A 79 15.65 -11.08 0.50
CA PHE A 79 16.54 -10.95 1.63
C PHE A 79 17.63 -12.04 1.60
N PRO A 80 18.68 -11.89 0.76
CA PRO A 80 19.72 -12.89 0.64
C PRO A 80 20.60 -12.97 1.90
N PRO A 81 21.09 -14.16 2.25
CA PRO A 81 20.88 -15.44 1.56
C PRO A 81 19.56 -16.14 1.95
N PHE A 82 18.80 -15.61 2.90
CA PHE A 82 17.70 -16.30 3.56
C PHE A 82 16.47 -16.52 2.67
N SER A 83 16.17 -15.58 1.77
CA SER A 83 15.07 -15.71 0.79
C SER A 83 15.43 -16.58 -0.43
N GLY A 84 16.67 -17.08 -0.52
CA GLY A 84 17.18 -17.75 -1.72
C GLY A 84 17.55 -16.81 -2.86
N HIS A 85 17.62 -17.34 -4.08
CA HIS A 85 18.02 -16.62 -5.29
C HIS A 85 16.78 -16.07 -6.02
N ALA A 86 16.81 -14.80 -6.44
CA ALA A 86 15.70 -14.13 -7.13
C ALA A 86 16.11 -13.62 -8.52
N GLY A 87 16.80 -14.46 -9.29
CA GLY A 87 17.37 -14.11 -10.59
C GLY A 87 18.64 -13.26 -10.51
N ASP A 88 19.11 -12.77 -11.66
CA ASP A 88 20.29 -11.93 -11.79
C ASP A 88 19.92 -10.44 -11.66
N GLY A 89 20.73 -9.66 -10.93
CA GLY A 89 20.54 -8.21 -10.75
C GLY A 89 19.67 -7.70 -9.59
N PRO A 90 18.99 -8.51 -8.74
CA PRO A 90 18.14 -7.96 -7.69
C PRO A 90 18.96 -7.28 -6.58
N THR A 91 18.44 -6.16 -6.07
CA THR A 91 19.03 -5.46 -4.92
C THR A 91 18.51 -6.06 -3.62
N ALA A 92 19.38 -6.38 -2.66
CA ALA A 92 18.95 -6.90 -1.36
C ALA A 92 17.93 -5.96 -0.68
N HIS A 93 16.98 -6.53 0.06
CA HIS A 93 15.84 -5.84 0.66
C HIS A 93 14.87 -5.22 -0.36
N THR A 94 14.63 -5.90 -1.47
CA THR A 94 13.61 -5.50 -2.44
C THR A 94 12.30 -6.23 -2.16
N VAL A 95 11.19 -5.48 -2.15
CA VAL A 95 9.83 -6.06 -2.17
C VAL A 95 9.38 -6.02 -3.63
N TRP A 96 8.80 -7.10 -4.15
CA TRP A 96 8.48 -7.24 -5.57
C TRP A 96 7.30 -8.21 -5.77
N GLY A 97 6.87 -8.37 -7.02
CA GLY A 97 5.77 -9.25 -7.40
C GLY A 97 4.55 -8.47 -7.88
N GLU A 98 3.37 -8.87 -7.46
CA GLU A 98 2.08 -8.32 -7.90
C GLU A 98 1.30 -7.77 -6.71
N LEU A 99 0.78 -6.54 -6.83
CA LEU A 99 -0.06 -5.88 -5.84
C LEU A 99 -1.45 -5.64 -6.42
N ASP A 100 -2.45 -6.36 -5.90
CA ASP A 100 -3.85 -6.33 -6.34
C ASP A 100 -4.68 -5.32 -5.53
N SER A 101 -4.39 -5.20 -4.23
CA SER A 101 -5.12 -4.32 -3.34
C SER A 101 -4.25 -3.80 -2.21
N ILE A 102 -4.64 -2.65 -1.65
CA ILE A 102 -4.06 -2.16 -0.40
C ILE A 102 -5.14 -1.58 0.51
N THR A 103 -5.19 -2.07 1.74
CA THR A 103 -6.09 -1.58 2.78
C THR A 103 -5.29 -0.81 3.82
N LEU A 104 -5.70 0.41 4.12
CA LEU A 104 -5.16 1.24 5.21
C LEU A 104 -6.14 1.24 6.39
N GLY A 105 -5.65 1.35 7.63
CA GLY A 105 -6.51 1.44 8.81
C GLY A 105 -5.76 1.27 10.13
N ALA A 106 -6.37 0.60 11.10
CA ALA A 106 -5.79 0.33 12.41
C ALA A 106 -5.75 -1.17 12.75
N GLY A 107 -4.58 -1.61 13.23
CA GLY A 107 -4.35 -2.98 13.69
C GLY A 107 -4.37 -4.02 12.57
N VAL A 108 -3.68 -5.14 12.82
CA VAL A 108 -3.71 -6.33 11.96
C VAL A 108 -4.06 -7.53 12.82
N ASP A 109 -4.98 -8.38 12.34
CA ASP A 109 -5.38 -9.59 13.03
C ASP A 109 -4.37 -10.73 12.84
N LYS A 110 -4.70 -11.93 13.34
CA LYS A 110 -3.81 -13.11 13.19
C LYS A 110 -3.91 -13.78 11.82
N ALA A 111 -4.90 -13.42 11.02
CA ALA A 111 -5.11 -13.94 9.68
C ALA A 111 -4.39 -13.10 8.61
N GLY A 112 -4.06 -11.84 8.93
CA GLY A 112 -3.38 -10.93 8.01
C GLY A 112 -4.23 -9.74 7.58
N HIS A 113 -5.44 -9.57 8.14
CA HIS A 113 -6.36 -8.51 7.74
C HIS A 113 -6.29 -7.29 8.66
N VAL A 114 -6.63 -6.11 8.11
CA VAL A 114 -6.80 -4.89 8.92
C VAL A 114 -8.02 -5.06 9.84
N VAL A 115 -7.84 -4.76 11.14
CA VAL A 115 -8.90 -4.92 12.15
C VAL A 115 -9.95 -3.82 12.03
N ASP A 116 -9.50 -2.60 11.78
CA ASP A 116 -10.34 -1.41 11.67
C ASP A 116 -9.99 -0.67 10.37
N PRO A 117 -10.57 -1.07 9.22
CA PRO A 117 -10.19 -0.52 7.92
C PRO A 117 -10.72 0.91 7.75
N LEU A 118 -9.88 1.78 7.19
CA LEU A 118 -10.24 3.14 6.77
C LEU A 118 -10.61 3.16 5.29
N ILE A 119 -9.76 2.60 4.44
CA ILE A 119 -9.92 2.67 2.98
C ILE A 119 -9.22 1.49 2.32
N THR A 120 -9.83 0.92 1.29
CA THR A 120 -9.21 -0.08 0.42
C THR A 120 -9.18 0.43 -1.02
N PHE A 121 -8.00 0.36 -1.62
CA PHE A 121 -7.83 0.56 -3.05
C PHE A 121 -7.65 -0.80 -3.73
N THR A 122 -8.35 -0.99 -4.84
CA THR A 122 -8.22 -2.18 -5.69
C THR A 122 -7.78 -1.75 -7.08
N PHE A 123 -6.91 -2.55 -7.69
CA PHE A 123 -6.45 -2.37 -9.06
C PHE A 123 -7.14 -3.42 -9.96
N ASP A 124 -7.70 -3.00 -11.10
CA ASP A 124 -8.35 -3.91 -12.08
C ASP A 124 -7.36 -4.86 -12.79
N ALA A 125 -6.07 -4.59 -12.65
CA ALA A 125 -4.94 -5.43 -12.96
C ALA A 125 -3.85 -5.16 -11.91
N PRO A 126 -3.01 -6.13 -11.54
CA PRO A 126 -2.00 -5.93 -10.50
C PRO A 126 -0.98 -4.88 -10.89
N ILE A 127 -0.55 -4.07 -9.91
CA ILE A 127 0.71 -3.35 -10.02
C ILE A 127 1.84 -4.39 -9.98
N PHE A 128 2.59 -4.50 -11.06
CA PHE A 128 3.74 -5.40 -11.14
C PHE A 128 5.04 -4.65 -10.78
N GLY A 129 5.86 -5.26 -9.92
CA GLY A 129 7.21 -4.81 -9.58
C GLY A 129 8.24 -5.88 -9.93
N ASP A 130 9.10 -5.59 -10.91
CA ASP A 130 10.16 -6.52 -11.31
C ASP A 130 11.30 -6.51 -10.28
N VAL A 131 11.73 -7.69 -9.83
CA VAL A 131 12.80 -7.82 -8.85
C VAL A 131 14.15 -7.26 -9.34
N SER A 132 14.38 -7.26 -10.66
CA SER A 132 15.59 -6.74 -11.29
C SER A 132 15.68 -5.21 -11.25
N GLU A 133 14.55 -4.52 -11.09
CA GLU A 133 14.49 -3.06 -10.84
C GLU A 133 14.87 -2.71 -9.39
N GLY A 134 15.01 -3.73 -8.53
CA GLY A 134 15.40 -3.57 -7.14
C GLY A 134 14.43 -2.66 -6.39
N ARG A 135 14.95 -1.81 -5.51
CA ARG A 135 14.15 -0.90 -4.67
C ARG A 135 13.49 0.25 -5.44
N GLY A 136 13.71 0.34 -6.75
CA GLY A 136 13.05 1.34 -7.60
C GLY A 136 11.69 0.89 -8.15
N ASN A 137 11.33 -0.39 -8.00
CA ASN A 137 10.05 -0.88 -8.52
C ASN A 137 8.86 -0.35 -7.70
N SER A 138 7.69 -0.25 -8.34
CA SER A 138 6.48 0.34 -7.76
C SER A 138 5.97 -0.39 -6.50
N VAL A 139 6.03 -1.73 -6.47
CA VAL A 139 5.58 -2.52 -5.31
C VAL A 139 6.47 -2.23 -4.09
N HIS A 140 7.79 -2.16 -4.29
CA HIS A 140 8.72 -1.73 -3.25
C HIS A 140 8.41 -0.31 -2.78
N ASP A 141 8.24 0.62 -3.71
CA ASP A 141 8.02 2.02 -3.39
C ASP A 141 6.80 2.23 -2.47
N ILE A 142 5.68 1.58 -2.81
CA ILE A 142 4.43 1.64 -2.04
C ILE A 142 4.61 1.00 -0.65
N VAL A 143 5.04 -0.26 -0.60
CA VAL A 143 5.12 -1.03 0.65
C VAL A 143 6.16 -0.41 1.59
N TRP A 144 7.33 -0.05 1.07
CA TRP A 144 8.38 0.57 1.85
C TRP A 144 8.00 1.97 2.35
N GLY A 145 7.35 2.79 1.52
CA GLY A 145 6.83 4.10 1.92
C GLY A 145 5.93 3.97 3.14
N LEU A 146 4.94 3.08 3.07
CA LEU A 146 3.98 2.86 4.15
C LEU A 146 4.62 2.27 5.42
N MET A 147 5.61 1.37 5.29
CA MET A 147 6.36 0.87 6.45
C MET A 147 7.10 1.98 7.22
N ASN A 148 7.35 3.12 6.55
CA ASN A 148 8.00 4.28 7.13
C ASN A 148 7.03 5.46 7.29
N GLY A 149 5.72 5.22 7.34
CA GLY A 149 4.74 6.27 7.63
C GLY A 149 4.41 7.19 6.47
N HIS A 150 4.90 6.94 5.26
CA HIS A 150 4.69 7.79 4.08
C HIS A 150 3.69 7.16 3.10
N VAL A 151 2.65 7.92 2.74
CA VAL A 151 1.79 7.60 1.58
C VAL A 151 2.31 8.28 0.32
N ASP A 152 3.11 9.33 0.49
CA ASP A 152 3.77 10.09 -0.58
C ASP A 152 5.23 9.64 -0.77
N GLY A 153 5.92 10.30 -1.68
CA GLY A 153 7.38 10.22 -1.74
C GLY A 153 7.99 10.93 -0.53
N GLY A 154 9.09 10.39 0.01
CA GLY A 154 9.79 11.01 1.13
C GLY A 154 10.45 10.04 2.09
N ALA A 155 9.95 8.81 2.18
CA ALA A 155 10.61 7.75 2.95
C ALA A 155 12.01 7.50 2.40
N GLN A 156 13.03 7.63 3.26
CA GLN A 156 14.42 7.34 2.93
C GLN A 156 14.87 6.08 3.66
N ASP A 157 15.41 5.09 2.93
CA ASP A 157 16.02 3.93 3.55
C ASP A 157 17.40 4.25 4.17
N LYS A 158 17.93 3.31 4.96
CA LYS A 158 19.26 3.47 5.61
C LYS A 158 20.43 3.63 4.62
N LEU A 159 20.24 3.28 3.35
CA LEU A 159 21.23 3.42 2.28
C LEU A 159 21.02 4.70 1.46
N GLY A 160 20.01 5.50 1.80
CA GLY A 160 19.70 6.77 1.15
C GLY A 160 18.77 6.68 -0.05
N THR A 161 18.23 5.50 -0.37
CA THR A 161 17.20 5.34 -1.42
C THR A 161 15.92 6.04 -0.97
N VAL A 162 15.37 6.90 -1.81
CA VAL A 162 14.15 7.66 -1.50
C VAL A 162 12.98 7.07 -2.28
N SER A 163 11.83 6.96 -1.61
CA SER A 163 10.57 6.62 -2.26
C SER A 163 10.26 7.58 -3.42
N GLN A 164 9.78 7.02 -4.54
CA GLN A 164 9.55 7.69 -5.81
C GLN A 164 8.10 8.19 -5.99
N GLY A 165 7.35 8.31 -4.89
CA GLY A 165 5.99 8.87 -4.91
C GLY A 165 4.99 8.05 -4.09
N GLY A 166 5.35 6.83 -3.71
CA GLY A 166 4.60 5.99 -2.79
C GLY A 166 3.22 5.61 -3.31
N LEU A 167 2.31 5.33 -2.39
CA LEU A 167 0.93 4.98 -2.70
C LEU A 167 0.22 6.07 -3.51
N LEU A 168 0.43 7.35 -3.17
CA LEU A 168 -0.25 8.46 -3.82
C LEU A 168 0.07 8.53 -5.31
N ALA A 169 1.35 8.45 -5.68
CA ALA A 169 1.74 8.44 -7.09
C ALA A 169 1.25 7.19 -7.82
N ALA A 170 1.23 6.04 -7.16
CA ALA A 170 0.69 4.81 -7.73
C ALA A 170 -0.81 4.92 -8.05
N LEU A 171 -1.60 5.55 -7.18
CA LEU A 171 -3.03 5.78 -7.41
C LEU A 171 -3.26 6.73 -8.61
N GLU A 172 -2.52 7.85 -8.67
CA GLU A 172 -2.60 8.81 -9.77
C GLU A 172 -2.17 8.20 -11.11
N HIS A 173 -1.07 7.44 -11.12
CA HIS A 173 -0.59 6.73 -12.30
C HIS A 173 -1.62 5.73 -12.83
N ASN A 174 -2.43 5.17 -11.92
CA ASN A 174 -3.51 4.25 -12.22
C ASN A 174 -4.87 4.94 -12.33
N GLY A 175 -4.90 6.23 -12.69
CA GLY A 175 -6.13 6.92 -13.10
C GLY A 175 -7.09 7.27 -11.96
N LEU A 176 -6.70 7.08 -10.69
CA LEU A 176 -7.48 7.58 -9.56
C LEU A 176 -7.08 9.02 -9.26
N HIS A 177 -7.99 9.96 -9.54
CA HIS A 177 -7.78 11.40 -9.38
C HIS A 177 -7.75 11.80 -7.90
N THR A 178 -6.57 11.82 -7.27
CA THR A 178 -6.45 12.02 -5.81
C THR A 178 -6.83 13.44 -5.34
N ASP A 179 -6.93 14.39 -6.27
CA ASP A 179 -7.40 15.74 -6.03
C ASP A 179 -8.93 15.86 -5.95
N TYR A 180 -9.67 14.83 -6.37
CA TYR A 180 -11.14 14.80 -6.30
C TYR A 180 -11.62 14.42 -4.89
N SER A 181 -12.85 14.83 -4.58
CA SER A 181 -13.51 14.44 -3.34
C SER A 181 -13.70 12.93 -3.28
N ILE A 182 -13.62 12.36 -2.09
CA ILE A 182 -13.81 10.91 -1.91
C ILE A 182 -15.25 10.51 -2.31
N ALA A 183 -16.22 11.37 -2.01
CA ALA A 183 -17.61 11.19 -2.42
C ALA A 183 -17.77 11.05 -3.94
N ASP A 184 -17.12 11.94 -4.72
CA ASP A 184 -17.18 11.89 -6.18
C ASP A 184 -16.51 10.61 -6.74
N LEU A 185 -15.35 10.24 -6.18
CA LEU A 185 -14.62 9.04 -6.59
C LEU A 185 -15.43 7.76 -6.32
N VAL A 186 -16.06 7.66 -5.15
CA VAL A 186 -16.89 6.51 -4.79
C VAL A 186 -18.17 6.46 -5.64
N ALA A 187 -18.82 7.60 -5.86
CA ALA A 187 -20.02 7.68 -6.71
C ALA A 187 -19.71 7.28 -8.17
N HIS A 188 -18.54 7.65 -8.69
CA HIS A 188 -18.11 7.28 -10.04
C HIS A 188 -17.94 5.76 -10.18
N ASN A 189 -17.41 5.06 -9.17
CA ASN A 189 -17.26 3.60 -9.21
C ASN A 189 -18.61 2.90 -9.42
N PHE A 190 -19.65 3.29 -8.65
CA PHE A 190 -20.98 2.70 -8.77
C PHE A 190 -21.70 3.02 -10.08
N ALA A 191 -21.47 4.21 -10.66
CA ALA A 191 -22.02 4.56 -11.96
C ALA A 191 -21.48 3.64 -13.05
N THR A 192 -20.17 3.37 -13.04
CA THR A 192 -19.55 2.48 -14.04
C THR A 192 -19.99 1.02 -13.92
N GLU A 193 -20.17 0.49 -12.70
CA GLU A 193 -20.69 -0.87 -12.52
C GLU A 193 -22.15 -1.00 -12.98
N THR A 194 -22.98 0.03 -12.70
CA THR A 194 -24.38 0.05 -13.13
C THR A 194 -24.48 0.10 -14.65
N ASP A 195 -23.64 0.90 -15.31
CA ASP A 195 -23.59 0.98 -16.77
C ASP A 195 -23.08 -0.32 -17.41
N LEU A 196 -22.10 -1.00 -16.80
CA LEU A 196 -21.64 -2.33 -17.21
C LEU A 196 -22.73 -3.40 -17.04
N ALA A 197 -23.48 -3.35 -15.94
CA ALA A 197 -24.61 -4.26 -15.69
C ALA A 197 -25.81 -4.00 -16.62
N LEU A 198 -26.00 -2.77 -17.09
CA LEU A 198 -27.04 -2.43 -18.07
C LEU A 198 -26.64 -2.74 -19.53
N ALA A 199 -25.34 -2.83 -19.81
CA ALA A 199 -24.80 -3.11 -21.14
C ALA A 199 -24.58 -4.61 -21.43
N ALA A 200 -24.82 -5.49 -20.45
CA ALA A 200 -24.63 -6.95 -20.53
C ALA A 200 -25.90 -7.72 -20.93
#